data_AF-A0A238FHL8-F1
#
_entry.id   AF-A0A238FHL8-F1
#
_cell.length_a   1.000
_cell.length_b   1.000
_cell.length_c   1.000
_cell.angle_alpha   90.00
_cell.angle_beta   90.00
_cell.angle_gamma   90.00
#
_symmetry.space_group_name_H-M   'P 1'
#
loop_
_entity.id
_entity.type
_entity.pdbx_description
1 polymer ?
#
loop_
_entity_poly.entity_id
_entity_poly.type
_entity_poly.pdbx_seq_one_letter_code
_entity_poly.pdbx_strand_id
1 'polypeptide(L)'
;MSEGKPYTTTHPSRNCNCNCIVPMILTLTLTSYRRRCPSPPLACPCLPVSRPASPTHPTMHHPPAQAPSKAAPPPVLYSFPNPNELSKGLASFVLAAQDEALKKQSTFKVAISGGSLPKVLGQDLFGRDGVKWDKWEVFFADERLVPLDHEDSNFRANDEELFSKVPIPRENIHVIDTSLLDDPEAVADEYEKQMIKTFVEGSNSIAFPRFDLILLGIGPDGHTCSLFPGHELLEEVDGWVAYLVDSPKPPASRITLTFPVLNHAHRVAFVASGAGKQDILHRALDKPEEGLPCSRVKVKNPGQVYWFSDEAALKSVLYSA
;
A
#
# COMPACT_ATOMS: atom_id res chain seq x y z
N MET A 1 39.36 -18.82 57.71
CA MET A 1 38.28 -19.48 58.46
C MET A 1 37.13 -19.65 57.47
N SER A 2 37.00 -20.79 56.78
CA SER A 2 36.67 -22.14 57.26
C SER A 2 35.16 -22.33 57.44
N GLU A 3 34.61 -23.23 56.62
CA GLU A 3 33.56 -24.23 56.96
C GLU A 3 32.14 -23.72 57.27
N GLY A 4 31.05 -24.44 56.96
CA GLY A 4 30.90 -25.71 56.23
C GLY A 4 29.42 -26.06 55.96
N LYS A 5 29.17 -27.03 55.07
CA LYS A 5 27.93 -27.84 54.96
C LYS A 5 27.94 -28.95 56.07
N PRO A 6 27.01 -29.95 56.20
CA PRO A 6 25.89 -30.40 55.34
C PRO A 6 24.59 -30.90 56.09
N TYR A 7 23.84 -31.81 55.41
CA TYR A 7 22.72 -32.73 55.77
C TYR A 7 21.34 -32.31 55.21
N THR A 8 20.74 -32.91 54.14
CA THR A 8 20.34 -34.32 53.81
C THR A 8 19.33 -34.92 54.81
N THR A 9 18.24 -35.62 54.46
CA THR A 9 17.99 -36.60 53.37
C THR A 9 16.52 -36.47 52.81
N THR A 10 15.89 -37.30 51.95
CA THR A 10 16.20 -38.59 51.25
C THR A 10 15.39 -38.72 49.91
N HIS A 11 15.52 -39.84 49.20
CA HIS A 11 14.76 -40.33 48.01
C HIS A 11 13.94 -41.62 48.37
N PRO A 12 13.16 -42.34 47.50
CA PRO A 12 13.25 -42.56 46.03
C PRO A 12 11.88 -42.46 45.28
N SER A 13 11.62 -42.87 44.01
CA SER A 13 12.31 -43.76 43.04
C SER A 13 11.91 -43.54 41.56
N ARG A 14 12.86 -43.76 40.63
CA ARG A 14 12.81 -44.39 39.27
C ARG A 14 11.52 -44.24 38.42
N ASN A 15 11.59 -43.92 37.11
CA ASN A 15 12.29 -44.71 36.07
C ASN A 15 12.63 -43.89 34.80
N CYS A 16 13.60 -44.36 34.00
CA CYS A 16 14.00 -43.77 32.70
C CYS A 16 13.26 -44.40 31.50
N ASN A 17 13.12 -43.67 30.38
CA ASN A 17 13.75 -44.10 29.11
C ASN A 17 13.83 -42.97 28.04
N CYS A 18 14.67 -43.17 27.01
CA CYS A 18 15.12 -42.16 26.04
C CYS A 18 14.49 -42.29 24.62
N ASN A 19 14.89 -41.37 23.73
CA ASN A 19 14.80 -41.37 22.25
C ASN A 19 13.42 -41.02 21.61
N CYS A 20 13.31 -40.31 20.46
CA CYS A 20 14.29 -39.64 19.59
C CYS A 20 13.60 -38.55 18.70
N ILE A 21 14.34 -37.48 18.35
CA ILE A 21 14.56 -36.85 17.01
C ILE A 21 13.44 -37.06 15.94
N VAL A 22 12.85 -36.03 15.28
CA VAL A 22 13.34 -35.27 14.08
C VAL A 22 12.47 -33.99 13.85
N PRO A 23 13.02 -32.84 13.40
CA PRO A 23 12.23 -31.66 12.99
C PRO A 23 11.73 -31.73 11.54
N MET A 24 10.54 -31.18 11.26
CA MET A 24 9.94 -31.17 9.92
C MET A 24 10.31 -29.91 9.14
N ILE A 25 11.25 -30.04 8.21
CA ILE A 25 11.56 -29.00 7.20
C ILE A 25 10.79 -29.34 5.93
N LEU A 26 9.92 -28.43 5.46
CA LEU A 26 9.22 -28.58 4.19
C LEU A 26 9.88 -27.69 3.12
N THR A 27 10.66 -28.31 2.25
CA THR A 27 11.25 -27.66 1.07
C THR A 27 10.29 -27.85 -0.11
N LEU A 28 9.78 -26.77 -0.70
CA LEU A 28 8.98 -26.81 -1.92
C LEU A 28 9.79 -26.34 -3.13
N THR A 29 10.41 -27.30 -3.84
CA THR A 29 10.98 -27.06 -5.17
C THR A 29 9.88 -27.20 -6.22
N LEU A 30 9.41 -26.08 -6.79
CA LEU A 30 8.55 -26.09 -7.97
C LEU A 30 9.41 -26.22 -9.24
N THR A 31 9.25 -27.30 -9.99
CA THR A 31 9.88 -27.40 -11.32
C THR A 31 9.03 -28.19 -12.33
N SER A 32 8.45 -27.44 -13.26
CA SER A 32 8.26 -27.79 -14.67
C SER A 32 7.05 -28.62 -15.15
N TYR A 33 6.48 -28.05 -16.24
CA TYR A 33 6.11 -28.70 -17.50
C TYR A 33 4.73 -29.35 -17.69
N ARG A 34 3.86 -28.61 -18.39
CA ARG A 34 2.67 -29.15 -19.08
C ARG A 34 3.08 -30.16 -20.17
N ARG A 35 2.43 -31.33 -20.25
CA ARG A 35 2.34 -32.11 -21.50
C ARG A 35 0.90 -32.54 -21.78
N ARG A 36 0.54 -32.54 -23.07
CA ARG A 36 -0.78 -32.93 -23.59
C ARG A 36 -0.85 -34.45 -23.73
N CYS A 37 -2.04 -35.04 -23.52
CA CYS A 37 -2.34 -36.41 -23.94
C CYS A 37 -3.22 -36.41 -25.20
N PRO A 38 -2.93 -37.26 -26.21
CA PRO A 38 -3.82 -37.53 -27.33
C PRO A 38 -4.77 -38.70 -27.05
N SER A 39 -5.83 -38.81 -27.87
CA SER A 39 -6.80 -39.92 -27.94
C SER A 39 -6.79 -40.53 -29.35
N PRO A 40 -7.58 -41.59 -29.68
CA PRO A 40 -8.26 -42.63 -28.88
C PRO A 40 -7.75 -44.05 -29.26
N PRO A 41 -8.48 -45.16 -28.99
CA PRO A 41 -9.19 -45.79 -30.11
C PRO A 41 -10.50 -46.59 -29.81
N LEU A 42 -11.36 -46.64 -30.85
CA LEU A 42 -12.25 -47.72 -31.33
C LEU A 42 -13.44 -48.24 -30.48
N ALA A 43 -14.43 -48.81 -31.20
CA ALA A 43 -15.81 -49.00 -30.76
C ALA A 43 -16.37 -50.40 -31.07
N CYS A 44 -17.39 -50.83 -30.30
CA CYS A 44 -18.32 -51.93 -30.59
C CYS A 44 -19.60 -51.82 -29.71
N PRO A 45 -20.69 -52.57 -30.00
CA PRO A 45 -21.92 -51.94 -30.49
C PRO A 45 -23.07 -51.76 -29.48
N CYS A 46 -24.05 -50.96 -29.88
CA CYS A 46 -25.24 -50.61 -29.11
C CYS A 46 -26.26 -51.76 -28.98
N LEU A 47 -26.87 -51.86 -27.79
CA LEU A 47 -28.22 -52.42 -27.56
C LEU A 47 -29.04 -51.42 -26.73
N PRO A 48 -30.37 -51.31 -26.91
CA PRO A 48 -31.17 -50.28 -26.28
C PRO A 48 -31.53 -50.65 -24.84
N VAL A 49 -31.16 -49.80 -23.87
CA VAL A 49 -31.62 -49.91 -22.48
C VAL A 49 -32.38 -48.65 -22.10
N SER A 50 -33.59 -48.87 -21.57
CA SER A 50 -34.53 -47.85 -21.12
C SER A 50 -33.94 -46.97 -20.01
N ARG A 51 -34.11 -45.64 -20.11
CA ARG A 51 -33.74 -44.70 -19.03
C ARG A 51 -34.58 -44.92 -17.76
N PRO A 52 -33.98 -45.13 -16.58
CA PRO A 52 -34.54 -44.67 -15.32
C PRO A 52 -34.29 -43.17 -15.14
N ALA A 53 -35.09 -42.51 -14.29
CA ALA A 53 -34.93 -41.08 -14.01
C ALA A 53 -33.66 -40.78 -13.18
N SER A 54 -33.02 -39.64 -13.44
CA SER A 54 -31.82 -39.20 -12.73
C SER A 54 -32.10 -38.86 -11.26
N PRO A 55 -31.17 -39.16 -10.32
CA PRO A 55 -31.27 -38.64 -8.96
C PRO A 55 -31.03 -37.13 -8.93
N THR A 56 -31.82 -36.41 -8.14
CA THR A 56 -31.68 -34.96 -7.94
C THR A 56 -30.41 -34.63 -7.16
N HIS A 57 -29.52 -33.83 -7.73
CA HIS A 57 -28.39 -33.26 -6.99
C HIS A 57 -28.89 -32.35 -5.85
N PRO A 58 -28.24 -32.36 -4.67
CA PRO A 58 -28.52 -31.35 -3.66
C PRO A 58 -28.08 -29.98 -4.16
N THR A 59 -28.99 -29.01 -4.12
CA THR A 59 -28.71 -27.61 -4.44
C THR A 59 -27.71 -27.05 -3.44
N MET A 60 -26.49 -26.71 -3.90
CA MET A 60 -25.61 -25.86 -3.11
C MET A 60 -26.28 -24.49 -2.97
N HIS A 61 -26.64 -24.13 -1.74
CA HIS A 61 -27.00 -22.75 -1.42
C HIS A 61 -25.77 -21.88 -1.63
N HIS A 62 -25.74 -21.13 -2.73
CA HIS A 62 -24.87 -19.96 -2.80
C HIS A 62 -25.28 -18.99 -1.68
N PRO A 63 -24.32 -18.43 -0.92
CA PRO A 63 -24.63 -17.32 -0.03
C PRO A 63 -25.23 -16.17 -0.86
N PRO A 64 -26.12 -15.36 -0.26
CA PRO A 64 -26.74 -14.26 -0.98
C PRO A 64 -25.67 -13.33 -1.56
N ALA A 65 -25.89 -12.87 -2.79
CA ALA A 65 -25.00 -11.91 -3.44
C ALA A 65 -24.73 -10.74 -2.49
N GLN A 66 -23.46 -10.37 -2.35
CA GLN A 66 -23.07 -9.21 -1.54
C GLN A 66 -23.87 -8.00 -2.00
N ALA A 67 -24.42 -7.24 -1.04
CA ALA A 67 -25.13 -6.01 -1.34
C ALA A 67 -24.24 -5.12 -2.24
N PRO A 68 -24.81 -4.43 -3.25
CA PRO A 68 -24.01 -3.64 -4.18
C PRO A 68 -23.13 -2.67 -3.40
N SER A 69 -21.82 -2.79 -3.58
CA SER A 69 -20.84 -1.90 -2.96
C SER A 69 -21.30 -0.46 -3.20
N LYS A 70 -21.57 0.29 -2.12
CA LYS A 70 -21.83 1.72 -2.25
C LYS A 70 -20.69 2.33 -3.07
N ALA A 71 -21.04 3.09 -4.11
CA ALA A 71 -20.03 3.78 -4.90
C ALA A 71 -19.11 4.59 -3.99
N ALA A 72 -17.84 4.69 -4.36
CA ALA A 72 -16.92 5.59 -3.68
C ALA A 72 -17.50 7.01 -3.69
N PRO A 73 -17.36 7.79 -2.60
CA PRO A 73 -17.82 9.16 -2.59
C PRO A 73 -17.05 9.98 -3.66
N PRO A 74 -17.66 11.04 -4.23
CA PRO A 74 -16.94 11.95 -5.11
C PRO A 74 -15.76 12.57 -4.36
N PRO A 75 -14.63 12.87 -5.04
CA PRO A 75 -13.52 13.56 -4.40
C PRO A 75 -13.93 14.96 -3.92
N VAL A 76 -13.30 15.43 -2.84
CA VAL A 76 -13.48 16.79 -2.30
C VAL A 76 -12.32 17.67 -2.78
N LEU A 77 -12.63 18.81 -3.39
CA LEU A 77 -11.63 19.75 -3.90
C LEU A 77 -11.44 20.96 -2.97
N TYR A 78 -10.25 21.08 -2.38
CA TYR A 78 -9.79 22.28 -1.71
C TYR A 78 -9.01 23.17 -2.69
N SER A 79 -9.60 24.32 -3.02
CA SER A 79 -8.98 25.38 -3.81
C SER A 79 -8.33 26.43 -2.89
N PHE A 80 -7.12 26.88 -3.24
CA PHE A 80 -6.36 27.90 -2.50
C PHE A 80 -5.88 29.02 -3.42
N PRO A 81 -5.79 30.28 -2.95
CA PRO A 81 -5.37 31.39 -3.81
C PRO A 81 -3.95 31.26 -4.39
N ASN A 82 -3.05 30.56 -3.69
CA ASN A 82 -1.64 30.41 -4.07
C ASN A 82 -0.98 29.22 -3.33
N PRO A 83 0.25 28.80 -3.73
CA PRO A 83 0.94 27.67 -3.12
C PRO A 83 1.19 27.77 -1.61
N ASN A 84 1.33 28.99 -1.04
CA ASN A 84 1.59 29.16 0.39
C ASN A 84 0.33 28.91 1.22
N GLU A 85 -0.82 29.40 0.78
CA GLU A 85 -2.10 29.11 1.46
C GLU A 85 -2.49 27.64 1.30
N LEU A 86 -2.13 27.01 0.17
CA LEU A 86 -2.24 25.57 -0.03
C LEU A 86 -1.40 24.79 1.00
N SER A 87 -0.14 25.16 1.21
CA SER A 87 0.73 24.52 2.21
C SER A 87 0.14 24.59 3.63
N LYS A 88 -0.32 25.78 4.06
CA LYS A 88 -1.02 25.96 5.35
C LYS A 88 -2.28 25.11 5.48
N GLY A 89 -3.07 25.02 4.41
CA GLY A 89 -4.27 24.18 4.34
C GLY A 89 -3.95 22.70 4.48
N LEU A 90 -2.95 22.23 3.72
CA LEU A 90 -2.45 20.85 3.75
C LEU A 90 -1.90 20.49 5.14
N ALA A 91 -1.06 21.34 5.74
CA ALA A 91 -0.53 21.13 7.09
C ALA A 91 -1.65 21.07 8.16
N SER A 92 -2.71 21.86 8.00
CA SER A 92 -3.89 21.82 8.87
C SER A 92 -4.68 20.51 8.71
N PHE A 93 -4.85 20.04 7.48
CA PHE A 93 -5.52 18.77 7.17
C PHE A 93 -4.73 17.57 7.69
N VAL A 94 -3.41 17.56 7.53
CA VAL A 94 -2.50 16.52 8.05
C VAL A 94 -2.55 16.45 9.57
N LEU A 95 -2.49 17.59 10.27
CA LEU A 95 -2.64 17.62 11.73
C LEU A 95 -4.02 17.11 12.19
N ALA A 96 -5.10 17.47 11.49
CA ALA A 96 -6.43 16.98 11.79
C ALA A 96 -6.57 15.45 11.56
N ALA A 97 -5.92 14.91 10.52
CA ALA A 97 -5.87 13.48 10.26
C ALA A 97 -5.08 12.73 11.35
N GLN A 98 -3.92 13.26 11.76
CA GLN A 98 -3.15 12.76 12.90
C GLN A 98 -4.00 12.71 14.18
N ASP A 99 -4.64 13.82 14.53
CA ASP A 99 -5.42 13.92 15.77
C ASP A 99 -6.72 13.11 15.75
N GLU A 100 -7.21 12.66 14.59
CA GLU A 100 -8.26 11.65 14.51
C GLU A 100 -7.70 10.23 14.68
N ALA A 101 -6.60 9.91 14.02
CA ALA A 101 -5.93 8.61 14.14
C ALA A 101 -5.53 8.32 15.59
N LEU A 102 -4.89 9.28 16.25
CA LEU A 102 -4.39 9.16 17.63
C LEU A 102 -5.50 9.16 18.70
N LYS A 103 -6.78 9.31 18.33
CA LYS A 103 -7.93 9.02 19.21
C LYS A 103 -8.35 7.54 19.18
N LYS A 104 -7.89 6.78 18.18
CA LYS A 104 -8.31 5.40 17.90
C LYS A 104 -7.17 4.39 18.03
N GLN A 105 -5.93 4.82 17.76
CA GLN A 105 -4.72 4.00 17.81
C GLN A 105 -3.51 4.78 18.35
N SER A 106 -2.42 4.10 18.64
CA SER A 106 -1.19 4.67 19.22
C SER A 106 -0.32 5.47 18.22
N THR A 107 -0.41 5.15 16.93
CA THR A 107 0.43 5.68 15.84
C THR A 107 -0.42 6.33 14.75
N PHE A 108 0.09 7.37 14.10
CA PHE A 108 -0.44 7.91 12.85
C PHE A 108 0.33 7.29 11.67
N LYS A 109 -0.32 6.43 10.88
CA LYS A 109 0.30 5.70 9.77
C LYS A 109 0.06 6.43 8.45
N VAL A 110 1.12 6.98 7.86
CA VAL A 110 1.07 7.83 6.67
C VAL A 110 1.98 7.30 5.55
N ALA A 111 1.51 7.35 4.30
CA ALA A 111 2.34 7.13 3.11
C ALA A 111 2.51 8.43 2.31
N ILE A 112 3.70 8.67 1.77
CA ILE A 112 4.06 9.94 1.10
C ILE A 112 4.79 9.64 -0.22
N SER A 113 4.40 10.29 -1.34
CA SER A 113 5.17 10.30 -2.59
C SER A 113 6.28 11.37 -2.58
N GLY A 114 7.26 11.27 -3.47
CA GLY A 114 8.25 12.34 -3.69
C GLY A 114 7.79 13.44 -4.66
N GLY A 115 8.72 13.95 -5.47
CA GLY A 115 8.48 15.07 -6.37
C GLY A 115 8.39 16.40 -5.63
N SER A 116 7.45 17.28 -6.01
CA SER A 116 7.27 18.59 -5.35
C SER A 116 6.44 18.55 -4.07
N LEU A 117 5.80 17.42 -3.77
CA LEU A 117 4.94 17.24 -2.59
C LEU A 117 5.68 17.48 -1.25
N PRO A 118 6.89 16.92 -1.00
CA PRO A 118 7.55 17.06 0.29
C PRO A 118 7.89 18.51 0.63
N LYS A 119 8.27 19.31 -0.39
CA LYS A 119 8.50 20.75 -0.26
C LYS A 119 7.25 21.52 0.16
N VAL A 120 6.13 21.25 -0.50
CA VAL A 120 4.82 21.88 -0.19
C VAL A 120 4.33 21.44 1.18
N LEU A 121 4.55 20.18 1.57
CA LEU A 121 4.18 19.67 2.89
C LEU A 121 5.06 20.27 3.99
N GLY A 122 6.38 20.26 3.80
CA GLY A 122 7.35 20.69 4.80
C GLY A 122 7.16 22.14 5.20
N GLN A 123 7.01 23.04 4.22
CA GLN A 123 6.99 24.50 4.38
C GLN A 123 6.18 25.00 5.60
N ASP A 124 4.94 24.54 5.77
CA ASP A 124 4.04 24.95 6.87
C ASP A 124 3.77 23.83 7.90
N LEU A 125 4.48 22.69 7.83
CA LEU A 125 4.35 21.57 8.77
C LEU A 125 5.53 21.43 9.74
N PHE A 126 6.79 21.67 9.32
CA PHE A 126 7.97 21.38 10.19
C PHE A 126 8.01 22.23 11.48
N GLY A 127 7.34 23.40 11.49
CA GLY A 127 7.23 24.30 12.64
C GLY A 127 5.83 24.36 13.26
N ARG A 128 4.93 23.43 12.94
CA ARG A 128 3.53 23.48 13.40
C ARG A 128 3.35 22.84 14.78
N ASP A 129 2.80 23.62 15.70
CA ASP A 129 2.40 23.13 17.04
C ASP A 129 1.37 21.98 16.95
N GLY A 130 1.49 21.01 17.86
CA GLY A 130 0.58 19.88 17.98
C GLY A 130 0.91 18.65 17.12
N VAL A 131 1.87 18.74 16.19
CA VAL A 131 2.36 17.56 15.47
C VAL A 131 3.17 16.67 16.43
N LYS A 132 2.79 15.39 16.52
CA LYS A 132 3.35 14.38 17.43
C LYS A 132 4.27 13.45 16.66
N TRP A 133 5.42 13.96 16.26
CA TRP A 133 6.38 13.27 15.39
C TRP A 133 6.83 11.90 15.91
N ASP A 134 6.86 11.71 17.23
CA ASP A 134 7.14 10.43 17.90
C ASP A 134 6.06 9.36 17.71
N LYS A 135 4.91 9.72 17.13
CA LYS A 135 3.79 8.83 16.80
C LYS A 135 3.61 8.60 15.30
N TRP A 136 4.43 9.22 14.46
CA TRP A 136 4.35 9.01 13.02
C TRP A 136 5.00 7.69 12.65
N GLU A 137 4.33 6.93 11.77
CA GLU A 137 4.85 5.75 11.06
C GLU A 137 4.77 6.08 9.57
N VAL A 138 5.91 6.29 8.94
CA VAL A 138 6.03 6.91 7.61
C VAL A 138 6.49 5.89 6.58
N PHE A 139 5.70 5.77 5.52
CA PHE A 139 5.95 4.89 4.37
C PHE A 139 6.05 5.71 3.09
N PHE A 140 6.55 5.10 2.02
CA PHE A 140 6.58 5.68 0.69
C PHE A 140 5.45 5.10 -0.16
N ALA A 141 4.73 5.97 -0.88
CA ALA A 141 3.67 5.52 -1.79
C ALA A 141 4.23 4.94 -3.10
N ASP A 142 5.46 5.35 -3.45
CA ASP A 142 6.33 4.81 -4.49
C ASP A 142 7.78 5.09 -4.11
N GLU A 143 8.74 4.29 -4.60
CA GLU A 143 10.16 4.63 -4.54
C GLU A 143 10.90 4.09 -5.77
N ARG A 144 11.97 4.78 -6.14
CA ARG A 144 12.82 4.50 -7.30
C ARG A 144 13.95 3.61 -6.79
N LEU A 145 14.29 2.57 -7.53
CA LEU A 145 15.30 1.59 -7.10
C LEU A 145 16.70 2.14 -7.39
N VAL A 146 17.10 3.05 -6.52
CA VAL A 146 18.38 3.76 -6.46
C VAL A 146 18.82 3.88 -4.99
N PRO A 147 20.09 4.18 -4.71
CA PRO A 147 20.54 4.51 -3.35
C PRO A 147 19.73 5.64 -2.70
N LEU A 148 19.55 5.61 -1.38
CA LEU A 148 18.73 6.60 -0.64
C LEU A 148 19.33 8.02 -0.62
N ASP A 149 20.56 8.22 -1.08
CA ASP A 149 21.21 9.52 -1.30
C ASP A 149 21.19 9.98 -2.77
N HIS A 150 20.64 9.17 -3.67
CA HIS A 150 20.47 9.51 -5.08
C HIS A 150 19.41 10.59 -5.29
N GLU A 151 19.59 11.46 -6.28
CA GLU A 151 18.68 12.60 -6.53
C GLU A 151 17.25 12.19 -6.93
N ASP A 152 17.09 11.00 -7.50
CA ASP A 152 15.79 10.41 -7.84
C ASP A 152 15.07 9.72 -6.66
N SER A 153 15.70 9.59 -5.48
CA SER A 153 15.06 8.95 -4.32
C SER A 153 13.98 9.87 -3.72
N ASN A 154 12.78 9.31 -3.57
CA ASN A 154 11.69 9.93 -2.84
C ASN A 154 12.03 10.05 -1.34
N PHE A 155 12.77 9.11 -0.74
CA PHE A 155 13.32 9.27 0.61
C PHE A 155 14.21 10.50 0.72
N ARG A 156 15.19 10.68 -0.17
CA ARG A 156 16.09 11.84 -0.15
C ARG A 156 15.30 13.15 -0.19
N ALA A 157 14.37 13.26 -1.15
CA ALA A 157 13.55 14.46 -1.30
C ALA A 157 12.69 14.76 -0.06
N ASN A 158 12.19 13.73 0.63
CA ASN A 158 11.45 13.90 1.88
C ASN A 158 12.36 14.18 3.10
N ASP A 159 13.57 13.64 3.15
CA ASP A 159 14.51 13.94 4.24
C ASP A 159 15.03 15.38 4.14
N GLU A 160 15.45 15.82 2.95
CA GLU A 160 15.89 17.20 2.69
C GLU A 160 14.79 18.23 2.96
N GLU A 161 13.53 17.94 2.61
CA GLU A 161 12.43 18.89 2.77
C GLU A 161 11.72 18.82 4.13
N LEU A 162 11.65 17.64 4.77
CA LEU A 162 10.92 17.44 6.03
C LEU A 162 11.70 16.65 7.08
N PHE A 163 12.08 15.38 6.85
CA PHE A 163 12.46 14.48 7.95
C PHE A 163 13.77 14.88 8.67
N SER A 164 14.71 15.55 8.00
CA SER A 164 15.92 16.10 8.64
C SER A 164 15.63 17.27 9.59
N LYS A 165 14.43 17.88 9.51
CA LYS A 165 14.03 19.09 10.23
C LYS A 165 13.10 18.81 11.42
N VAL A 166 12.64 17.56 11.59
CA VAL A 166 11.63 17.18 12.59
C VAL A 166 12.02 15.91 13.37
N PRO A 167 11.62 15.77 14.64
CA PRO A 167 12.02 14.63 15.49
C PRO A 167 11.15 13.38 15.26
N ILE A 168 11.05 12.90 14.01
CA ILE A 168 10.50 11.57 13.72
C ILE A 168 11.58 10.52 14.05
N PRO A 169 11.30 9.48 14.85
CA PRO A 169 12.22 8.35 15.06
C PRO A 169 12.58 7.71 13.71
N ARG A 170 13.86 7.46 13.46
CA ARG A 170 14.32 6.98 12.13
C ARG A 170 13.87 5.56 11.84
N GLU A 171 13.71 4.76 12.89
CA GLU A 171 13.09 3.45 12.89
C GLU A 171 11.61 3.44 12.47
N ASN A 172 10.92 4.59 12.53
CA ASN A 172 9.54 4.75 12.06
C ASN A 172 9.45 5.26 10.61
N ILE A 173 10.58 5.43 9.91
CA ILE A 173 10.62 5.81 8.50
C ILE A 173 10.98 4.57 7.68
N HIS A 174 9.96 3.89 7.17
CA HIS A 174 10.06 2.60 6.50
C HIS A 174 10.55 2.80 5.07
N VAL A 175 11.81 2.43 4.80
CA VAL A 175 12.52 2.58 3.51
C VAL A 175 12.70 1.23 2.79
N ILE A 176 13.03 1.29 1.51
CA ILE A 176 13.45 0.11 0.74
C ILE A 176 14.78 -0.45 1.26
N ASP A 177 14.97 -1.78 1.15
CA ASP A 177 16.27 -2.39 1.39
C ASP A 177 17.20 -2.13 0.19
N THR A 178 18.17 -1.24 0.38
CA THR A 178 19.14 -0.88 -0.67
C THR A 178 20.17 -1.97 -0.97
N SER A 179 20.21 -3.07 -0.20
CA SER A 179 21.04 -4.23 -0.53
C SER A 179 20.44 -5.12 -1.63
N LEU A 180 19.18 -4.89 -2.00
CA LEU A 180 18.41 -5.69 -2.98
C LEU A 180 18.11 -4.92 -4.30
N LEU A 181 18.76 -3.77 -4.56
CA LEU A 181 18.40 -2.89 -5.69
C LEU A 181 18.53 -3.52 -7.09
N ASP A 182 19.25 -4.63 -7.23
CA ASP A 182 19.36 -5.43 -8.44
C ASP A 182 18.20 -6.44 -8.64
N ASP A 183 17.38 -6.67 -7.61
CA ASP A 183 16.17 -7.50 -7.64
C ASP A 183 14.93 -6.70 -7.19
N PRO A 184 14.23 -6.02 -8.13
CA PRO A 184 13.01 -5.26 -7.85
C PRO A 184 11.88 -6.05 -7.21
N GLU A 185 11.79 -7.36 -7.46
CA GLU A 185 10.79 -8.25 -6.85
C GLU A 185 11.12 -8.45 -5.38
N ALA A 186 12.37 -8.77 -5.05
CA ALA A 186 12.83 -8.90 -3.67
C ALA A 186 12.69 -7.59 -2.87
N VAL A 187 12.89 -6.42 -3.48
CA VAL A 187 12.64 -5.13 -2.81
C VAL A 187 11.15 -4.93 -2.50
N ALA A 188 10.26 -5.24 -3.44
CA ALA A 188 8.82 -5.15 -3.21
C ALA A 188 8.35 -6.10 -2.10
N ASP A 189 8.80 -7.35 -2.15
CA ASP A 189 8.54 -8.38 -1.14
C ASP A 189 8.99 -7.94 0.27
N GLU A 190 10.21 -7.41 0.40
CA GLU A 190 10.73 -6.97 1.70
C GLU A 190 10.02 -5.71 2.20
N TYR A 191 9.63 -4.79 1.31
CA TYR A 191 8.81 -3.65 1.68
C TYR A 191 7.40 -4.06 2.14
N GLU A 192 6.79 -5.05 1.48
CA GLU A 192 5.51 -5.62 1.90
C GLU A 192 5.63 -6.32 3.25
N LYS A 193 6.72 -7.07 3.52
CA LYS A 193 7.00 -7.67 4.83
C LYS A 193 7.13 -6.63 5.96
N GLN A 194 7.81 -5.50 5.71
CA GLN A 194 7.88 -4.38 6.66
C GLN A 194 6.47 -3.82 6.96
N MET A 195 5.65 -3.64 5.92
CA MET A 195 4.26 -3.21 6.08
C MET A 195 3.41 -4.24 6.85
N ILE A 196 3.51 -5.53 6.52
CA ILE A 196 2.79 -6.61 7.22
C ILE A 196 3.11 -6.58 8.72
N LYS A 197 4.37 -6.42 9.10
CA LYS A 197 4.76 -6.28 10.50
C LYS A 197 4.04 -5.11 11.19
N THR A 198 4.10 -3.91 10.60
CA THR A 198 3.55 -2.69 11.21
C THR A 198 2.01 -2.61 11.18
N PHE A 199 1.34 -3.28 10.24
CA PHE A 199 -0.12 -3.24 10.10
C PHE A 199 -0.86 -4.47 10.65
N VAL A 200 -0.22 -5.64 10.74
CA VAL A 200 -0.86 -6.91 11.13
C VAL A 200 -0.53 -7.33 12.58
N GLU A 201 0.54 -6.83 13.19
CA GLU A 201 0.93 -7.18 14.56
C GLU A 201 -0.21 -6.87 15.56
N GLY A 202 -0.81 -7.94 16.11
CA GLY A 202 -1.98 -7.87 17.00
C GLY A 202 -3.37 -8.06 16.34
N SER A 203 -3.45 -8.29 15.02
CA SER A 203 -4.71 -8.53 14.28
C SER A 203 -4.70 -9.87 13.52
N ASN A 204 -5.75 -10.68 13.70
CA ASN A 204 -5.78 -12.07 13.19
C ASN A 204 -6.03 -12.20 11.68
N SER A 205 -6.39 -11.13 10.97
CA SER A 205 -6.42 -11.03 9.50
C SER A 205 -6.78 -9.60 9.09
N ILE A 206 -6.02 -9.01 8.17
CA ILE A 206 -6.45 -7.86 7.36
C ILE A 206 -6.19 -8.21 5.90
N ALA A 207 -7.08 -7.78 4.99
CA ALA A 207 -6.89 -8.00 3.55
C ALA A 207 -5.89 -7.00 2.96
N PHE A 208 -5.94 -5.74 3.43
CA PHE A 208 -5.08 -4.64 2.99
C PHE A 208 -4.72 -3.74 4.17
N PRO A 209 -3.56 -3.07 4.15
CA PRO A 209 -3.15 -2.12 5.17
C PRO A 209 -4.01 -0.87 5.06
N ARG A 210 -4.44 -0.34 6.20
CA ARG A 210 -5.27 0.86 6.26
C ARG A 210 -4.48 2.05 6.78
N PHE A 211 -3.88 2.78 5.86
CA PHE A 211 -3.27 4.08 6.14
C PHE A 211 -4.31 5.08 6.66
N ASP A 212 -3.92 5.91 7.63
CA ASP A 212 -4.74 7.04 8.08
C ASP A 212 -4.79 8.14 7.02
N LEU A 213 -3.68 8.31 6.30
CA LEU A 213 -3.50 9.26 5.22
C LEU A 213 -2.46 8.75 4.19
N ILE A 214 -2.75 8.92 2.90
CA ILE A 214 -1.78 8.80 1.82
C ILE A 214 -1.70 10.15 1.11
N LEU A 215 -0.50 10.70 0.99
CA LEU A 215 -0.20 11.96 0.32
C LEU A 215 0.41 11.67 -1.05
N LEU A 216 -0.28 12.07 -2.12
CA LEU A 216 0.06 11.72 -3.49
C LEU A 216 0.35 12.94 -4.36
N GLY A 217 1.31 12.78 -5.27
CA GLY A 217 1.49 13.68 -6.41
C GLY A 217 0.69 13.22 -7.64
N ILE A 218 0.67 14.07 -8.67
CA ILE A 218 0.16 13.73 -10.01
C ILE A 218 1.16 14.19 -11.08
N GLY A 219 1.48 13.31 -12.03
CA GLY A 219 2.28 13.67 -13.21
C GLY A 219 1.46 14.34 -14.32
N PRO A 220 2.12 14.90 -15.35
CA PRO A 220 1.44 15.56 -16.49
C PRO A 220 0.60 14.60 -17.36
N ASP A 221 0.82 13.30 -17.20
CA ASP A 221 0.15 12.16 -17.84
C ASP A 221 -0.91 11.50 -16.93
N GLY A 222 -1.11 11.99 -15.71
CA GLY A 222 -2.10 11.45 -14.77
C GLY A 222 -1.63 10.21 -13.98
N HIS A 223 -0.36 9.81 -14.12
CA HIS A 223 0.22 8.82 -13.21
C HIS A 223 0.25 9.36 -11.78
N THR A 224 0.13 8.43 -10.83
CA THR A 224 0.34 8.65 -9.40
C THR A 224 1.06 7.44 -8.82
N CYS A 225 1.77 7.59 -7.70
CA CYS A 225 2.79 6.64 -7.27
C CYS A 225 3.71 6.30 -8.47
N SER A 226 3.91 5.02 -8.79
CA SER A 226 4.44 4.59 -10.10
C SER A 226 3.42 3.77 -10.92
N LEU A 227 2.13 4.12 -10.80
CA LEU A 227 1.03 3.58 -11.58
C LEU A 227 0.83 4.42 -12.85
N PHE A 228 1.37 3.97 -13.99
CA PHE A 228 1.38 4.72 -15.25
C PHE A 228 0.20 4.38 -16.19
N PRO A 229 -0.29 5.33 -17.01
CA PRO A 229 -1.36 5.06 -17.98
C PRO A 229 -1.00 3.92 -18.93
N GLY A 230 -1.90 2.94 -19.06
CA GLY A 230 -1.72 1.79 -19.96
C GLY A 230 -0.75 0.71 -19.47
N HIS A 231 -0.15 0.85 -18.28
CA HIS A 231 0.73 -0.14 -17.67
C HIS A 231 -0.07 -1.31 -17.05
N GLU A 232 0.47 -2.52 -17.06
CA GLU A 232 -0.26 -3.71 -16.58
C GLU A 232 -0.59 -3.67 -15.08
N LEU A 233 0.31 -3.09 -14.26
CA LEU A 233 0.07 -2.81 -12.83
C LEU A 233 -1.22 -2.04 -12.51
N LEU A 234 -1.86 -1.37 -13.48
CA LEU A 234 -3.17 -0.77 -13.23
C LEU A 234 -4.25 -1.82 -12.93
N GLU A 235 -4.06 -3.06 -13.40
CA GLU A 235 -4.98 -4.18 -13.24
C GLU A 235 -4.62 -5.09 -12.04
N GLU A 236 -3.65 -4.69 -11.21
CA GLU A 236 -3.32 -5.35 -9.93
C GLU A 236 -4.47 -5.19 -8.92
N VAL A 237 -4.84 -6.29 -8.24
CA VAL A 237 -6.04 -6.40 -7.39
C VAL A 237 -5.81 -7.04 -6.03
N ASP A 238 -4.69 -7.74 -5.81
CA ASP A 238 -4.42 -8.56 -4.62
C ASP A 238 -3.13 -8.15 -3.87
N GLY A 239 -2.05 -7.77 -4.56
CA GLY A 239 -0.77 -7.38 -3.93
C GLY A 239 -0.85 -6.04 -3.20
N TRP A 240 -0.03 -5.82 -2.15
CA TRP A 240 0.02 -4.51 -1.46
C TRP A 240 1.08 -3.61 -2.09
N VAL A 241 2.24 -4.19 -2.37
CA VAL A 241 3.37 -3.54 -3.06
C VAL A 241 3.58 -4.27 -4.39
N ALA A 242 3.89 -3.51 -5.44
CA ALA A 242 4.30 -4.06 -6.72
C ALA A 242 5.57 -3.38 -7.21
N TYR A 243 6.30 -4.05 -8.11
CA TYR A 243 7.46 -3.51 -8.78
C TYR A 243 7.21 -3.32 -10.28
N LEU A 244 8.04 -2.49 -10.91
CA LEU A 244 8.13 -2.35 -12.37
C LEU A 244 9.58 -2.03 -12.76
N VAL A 245 9.96 -2.39 -13.98
CA VAL A 245 11.33 -2.23 -14.52
C VAL A 245 11.37 -1.41 -15.82
N ASP A 246 10.21 -0.99 -16.29
CA ASP A 246 9.91 -0.41 -17.58
C ASP A 246 9.08 0.89 -17.46
N SER A 247 9.20 1.58 -16.32
CA SER A 247 8.57 2.90 -16.13
C SER A 247 8.90 3.83 -17.31
N PRO A 248 7.91 4.49 -17.93
CA PRO A 248 8.13 5.39 -19.07
C PRO A 248 8.88 6.67 -18.70
N LYS A 249 9.35 6.79 -17.45
CA LYS A 249 10.15 7.90 -16.92
C LYS A 249 11.32 7.35 -16.12
N PRO A 250 12.54 7.89 -16.30
CA PRO A 250 13.70 7.47 -15.52
C PRO A 250 13.52 7.81 -14.03
N PRO A 251 14.14 7.05 -13.11
CA PRO A 251 14.65 5.69 -13.31
C PRO A 251 13.53 4.70 -13.64
N ALA A 252 13.86 3.68 -14.43
CA ALA A 252 12.88 2.71 -14.93
C ALA A 252 12.40 1.73 -13.84
N SER A 253 13.32 1.28 -12.99
CA SER A 253 13.06 0.34 -11.89
C SER A 253 12.51 1.03 -10.65
N ARG A 254 11.36 0.58 -10.14
CA ARG A 254 10.62 1.21 -9.04
C ARG A 254 9.79 0.19 -8.26
N ILE A 255 9.42 0.54 -7.03
CA ILE A 255 8.28 -0.06 -6.32
C ILE A 255 7.13 0.96 -6.17
N THR A 256 5.91 0.45 -5.98
CA THR A 256 4.69 1.26 -5.82
C THR A 256 3.68 0.56 -4.92
N LEU A 257 2.94 1.34 -4.14
CA LEU A 257 1.67 0.87 -3.59
C LEU A 257 0.67 0.66 -4.72
N THR A 258 -0.15 -0.37 -4.59
CA THR A 258 -1.16 -0.79 -5.58
C THR A 258 -2.51 -0.10 -5.35
N PHE A 259 -3.41 -0.13 -6.34
CA PHE A 259 -4.77 0.41 -6.16
C PHE A 259 -5.55 -0.21 -4.98
N PRO A 260 -5.48 -1.52 -4.69
CA PRO A 260 -6.05 -2.10 -3.48
C PRO A 260 -5.66 -1.37 -2.19
N VAL A 261 -4.37 -1.05 -1.99
CA VAL A 261 -3.90 -0.29 -0.83
C VAL A 261 -4.42 1.15 -0.84
N LEU A 262 -4.24 1.86 -1.96
CA LEU A 262 -4.70 3.25 -2.10
C LEU A 262 -6.20 3.38 -1.81
N ASN A 263 -7.00 2.42 -2.27
CA ASN A 263 -8.46 2.42 -2.14
C ASN A 263 -8.95 1.90 -0.77
N HIS A 264 -8.07 1.34 0.07
CA HIS A 264 -8.38 0.89 1.43
C HIS A 264 -8.04 1.91 2.53
N ALA A 265 -7.23 2.93 2.21
CA ALA A 265 -6.88 4.01 3.12
C ALA A 265 -8.10 4.73 3.73
N HIS A 266 -7.92 5.38 4.88
CA HIS A 266 -8.95 6.26 5.43
C HIS A 266 -9.02 7.59 4.66
N ARG A 267 -7.88 8.11 4.20
CA ARG A 267 -7.78 9.33 3.39
C ARG A 267 -6.71 9.16 2.32
N VAL A 268 -7.01 9.63 1.11
CA VAL A 268 -5.99 9.91 0.09
C VAL A 268 -6.11 11.39 -0.25
N ALA A 269 -5.01 12.13 -0.21
CA ALA A 269 -4.96 13.54 -0.62
C ALA A 269 -3.93 13.73 -1.74
N PHE A 270 -4.43 14.12 -2.91
CA PHE A 270 -3.61 14.56 -4.02
C PHE A 270 -3.21 16.03 -3.83
N VAL A 271 -1.95 16.35 -4.12
CA VAL A 271 -1.42 17.72 -4.03
C VAL A 271 -0.89 18.15 -5.40
N ALA A 272 -1.51 19.19 -5.98
CA ALA A 272 -1.25 19.62 -7.35
C ALA A 272 -1.24 21.16 -7.45
N SER A 273 -0.04 21.74 -7.41
CA SER A 273 0.18 23.19 -7.41
C SER A 273 0.76 23.69 -8.75
N GLY A 274 0.39 24.91 -9.13
CA GLY A 274 0.93 25.64 -10.27
C GLY A 274 0.27 25.35 -11.62
N ALA A 275 0.37 26.32 -12.53
CA ALA A 275 -0.29 26.31 -13.85
C ALA A 275 0.05 25.11 -14.74
N GLY A 276 1.21 24.46 -14.54
CA GLY A 276 1.58 23.22 -15.24
C GLY A 276 0.69 22.00 -14.90
N LYS A 277 -0.27 22.14 -13.97
CA LYS A 277 -1.25 21.10 -13.63
C LYS A 277 -2.64 21.30 -14.26
N GLN A 278 -2.88 22.43 -14.94
CA GLN A 278 -4.19 22.79 -15.52
C GLN A 278 -4.82 21.70 -16.40
N ASP A 279 -4.10 21.24 -17.43
CA ASP A 279 -4.60 20.20 -18.35
C ASP A 279 -4.92 18.90 -17.60
N ILE A 280 -3.98 18.43 -16.78
CA ILE A 280 -4.14 17.12 -16.14
C ILE A 280 -5.17 17.12 -15.00
N LEU A 281 -5.35 18.24 -14.28
CA LEU A 281 -6.44 18.36 -13.30
C LEU A 281 -7.81 18.44 -13.98
N HIS A 282 -7.92 19.16 -15.11
CA HIS A 282 -9.14 19.17 -15.92
C HIS A 282 -9.51 17.75 -16.36
N ARG A 283 -8.55 16.99 -16.89
CA ARG A 283 -8.79 15.59 -17.29
C ARG A 283 -9.09 14.68 -16.09
N ALA A 284 -8.38 14.84 -14.97
CA ALA A 284 -8.54 13.98 -13.80
C ALA A 284 -9.88 14.18 -13.06
N LEU A 285 -10.38 15.42 -13.00
CA LEU A 285 -11.57 15.81 -12.23
C LEU A 285 -12.83 15.99 -13.09
N ASP A 286 -12.71 16.59 -14.28
CA ASP A 286 -13.86 16.85 -15.16
C ASP A 286 -14.13 15.71 -16.15
N LYS A 287 -13.14 14.84 -16.41
CA LYS A 287 -13.23 13.68 -17.33
C LYS A 287 -12.74 12.37 -16.70
N PRO A 288 -13.20 11.98 -15.50
CA PRO A 288 -12.74 10.79 -14.80
C PRO A 288 -12.98 9.47 -15.58
N GLU A 289 -13.84 9.49 -16.60
CA GLU A 289 -14.04 8.40 -17.57
C GLU A 289 -12.85 8.14 -18.50
N GLU A 290 -11.89 9.07 -18.63
CA GLU A 290 -10.61 8.81 -19.31
C GLU A 290 -9.78 7.72 -18.61
N GLY A 291 -10.12 7.36 -17.36
CA GLY A 291 -9.50 6.22 -16.67
C GLY A 291 -8.05 6.45 -16.24
N LEU A 292 -7.63 7.72 -16.14
CA LEU A 292 -6.29 8.11 -15.66
C LEU A 292 -5.98 7.46 -14.30
N PRO A 293 -4.72 7.04 -14.04
CA PRO A 293 -4.37 6.36 -12.80
C PRO A 293 -4.79 7.12 -11.53
N CYS A 294 -4.60 8.44 -11.48
CA CYS A 294 -5.09 9.27 -10.38
C CYS A 294 -6.63 9.22 -10.20
N SER A 295 -7.40 9.17 -11.29
CA SER A 295 -8.87 9.08 -11.28
C SER A 295 -9.38 7.66 -11.02
N ARG A 296 -8.51 6.64 -11.10
CA ARG A 296 -8.77 5.25 -10.66
C ARG A 296 -8.65 5.09 -9.13
N VAL A 297 -8.02 6.04 -8.42
CA VAL A 297 -8.02 6.05 -6.95
C VAL A 297 -9.41 6.47 -6.43
N LYS A 298 -10.13 5.48 -5.90
CA LYS A 298 -11.52 5.54 -5.46
C LYS A 298 -11.64 4.87 -4.10
N VAL A 299 -11.25 5.63 -3.07
CA VAL A 299 -11.29 5.18 -1.66
C VAL A 299 -12.71 4.76 -1.28
N LYS A 300 -12.85 3.57 -0.69
CA LYS A 300 -14.16 3.03 -0.28
C LYS A 300 -14.66 3.71 1.00
N ASN A 301 -15.96 3.98 1.07
CA ASN A 301 -16.62 4.46 2.28
C ASN A 301 -16.26 3.57 3.51
N PRO A 302 -15.92 4.13 4.69
CA PRO A 302 -16.04 5.54 5.08
C PRO A 302 -14.78 6.39 4.83
N GLY A 303 -13.86 5.96 3.96
CA GLY A 303 -12.73 6.79 3.53
C GLY A 303 -13.09 7.75 2.39
N GLN A 304 -12.20 8.71 2.11
CA GLN A 304 -12.45 9.83 1.20
C GLN A 304 -11.19 10.20 0.41
N VAL A 305 -11.38 10.62 -0.85
CA VAL A 305 -10.34 11.25 -1.69
C VAL A 305 -10.46 12.77 -1.61
N TYR A 306 -9.32 13.45 -1.49
CA TYR A 306 -9.20 14.90 -1.42
C TYR A 306 -8.21 15.40 -2.48
N TRP A 307 -8.41 16.62 -2.97
CA TRP A 307 -7.48 17.32 -3.86
C TRP A 307 -7.15 18.68 -3.25
N PHE A 308 -5.85 18.99 -3.16
CA PHE A 308 -5.32 20.27 -2.71
C PHE A 308 -4.64 20.94 -3.90
N SER A 309 -5.24 22.00 -4.42
CA SER A 309 -4.77 22.69 -5.63
C SER A 309 -4.90 24.21 -5.49
N ASP A 310 -4.03 24.95 -6.16
CA ASP A 310 -4.12 26.40 -6.20
C ASP A 310 -4.93 26.91 -7.41
N GLU A 311 -5.40 28.16 -7.36
CA GLU A 311 -6.13 28.80 -8.46
C GLU A 311 -5.36 28.77 -9.79
N ALA A 312 -4.01 28.81 -9.74
CA ALA A 312 -3.19 28.71 -10.94
C ALA A 312 -3.29 27.30 -11.57
N ALA A 313 -3.32 26.24 -10.76
CA ALA A 313 -3.56 24.86 -11.19
C ALA A 313 -5.01 24.61 -11.65
N LEU A 314 -5.99 25.29 -11.04
CA LEU A 314 -7.43 25.04 -11.27
C LEU A 314 -8.07 25.87 -12.40
N LYS A 315 -7.33 26.76 -13.07
CA LYS A 315 -7.87 27.72 -14.06
C LYS A 315 -8.75 27.12 -15.17
N SER A 316 -8.54 25.86 -15.55
CA SER A 316 -9.29 25.14 -16.59
C SER A 316 -10.23 24.06 -16.04
N VAL A 317 -10.34 23.93 -14.71
CA VAL A 317 -11.14 22.91 -14.04
C VAL A 317 -12.54 23.43 -13.78
N LEU A 318 -13.55 22.61 -14.09
CA LEU A 318 -14.98 22.93 -13.88
C LEU A 318 -15.56 22.27 -12.63
N TYR A 319 -14.85 21.27 -12.08
CA TYR A 319 -15.23 20.50 -10.92
C TYR A 319 -15.50 21.35 -9.67
N SER A 320 -16.64 21.09 -9.03
CA SER A 320 -17.06 21.76 -7.80
C SER A 320 -17.79 20.76 -6.89
N ALA A 321 -17.04 20.11 -6.00
CA ALA A 321 -17.55 19.25 -4.92
C ALA A 321 -16.58 19.20 -3.74
#